data_AF-A0A7V7E028-F1
#
_entry.id   AF-A0A7V7E028-F1
#
_cell.length_a   1.000
_cell.length_b   1.000
_cell.length_c   1.000
_cell.angle_alpha   90.00
_cell.angle_beta   90.00
_cell.angle_gamma   90.00
#
_symmetry.space_group_name_H-M   'P 1'
#
loop_
_entity.id
_entity.type
_entity.pdbx_description
1 polymer ?
#
loop_
_entity_poly.entity_id
_entity_poly.type
_entity_poly.pdbx_seq_one_letter_code
_entity_poly.pdbx_strand_id
1 'polypeptide(L)'
;MNENNTDAERRIESRILPDEYHSVQFTKRGLDITYQFKIWNISTKGMCILVRHDSDVLSHLKVGDILDMKYYLEAGKSPVDESRTEIIHITKGEPGQFEGHYMVGLSKPGP
;
A
#
# COMPACT_ATOMS: atom_id res chain seq x y z
N MET A 1 -2.00 -35.62 -33.88
CA MET A 1 -2.89 -34.52 -33.44
C MET A 1 -2.87 -34.57 -31.91
N ASN A 2 -1.77 -34.08 -31.32
CA ASN A 2 -1.54 -32.75 -30.73
C ASN A 2 -2.19 -32.56 -29.34
N GLU A 3 -1.47 -33.12 -28.34
CA GLU A 3 -1.02 -32.48 -27.10
C GLU A 3 -1.91 -31.40 -26.47
N ASN A 4 -2.74 -31.84 -25.51
CA ASN A 4 -3.18 -31.01 -24.40
C ASN A 4 -2.07 -30.97 -23.34
N ASN A 5 -1.44 -29.83 -23.08
CA ASN A 5 -0.93 -29.56 -21.73
C ASN A 5 -0.78 -28.06 -21.41
N THR A 6 -1.71 -27.61 -20.58
CA THR A 6 -1.63 -26.60 -19.50
C THR A 6 -0.83 -25.31 -19.71
N ASP A 7 -1.59 -24.24 -19.93
CA ASP A 7 -1.42 -22.92 -19.30
C ASP A 7 -0.94 -23.03 -17.83
N ALA A 8 0.38 -23.01 -17.63
CA ALA A 8 1.04 -22.99 -16.33
C ALA A 8 1.47 -21.57 -15.91
N GLU A 9 0.76 -20.54 -16.37
CA GLU A 9 0.86 -19.16 -15.85
C GLU A 9 -0.43 -18.72 -15.13
N ARG A 10 -1.25 -19.68 -14.69
CA ARG A 10 -2.45 -19.38 -13.90
C ARG A 10 -2.08 -19.09 -12.45
N ARG A 11 -1.83 -17.79 -12.22
CA ARG A 11 -2.07 -17.06 -10.96
C ARG A 11 -1.24 -17.56 -9.77
N ILE A 12 -0.07 -16.98 -9.63
CA ILE A 12 0.51 -16.67 -8.31
C ILE A 12 -0.21 -15.45 -7.68
N GLU A 13 -1.46 -15.18 -8.06
CA GLU A 13 -2.41 -14.58 -7.13
C GLU A 13 -2.83 -15.67 -6.14
N SER A 14 -1.85 -16.21 -5.39
CA SER A 14 -2.19 -16.71 -4.06
C SER A 14 -2.96 -15.58 -3.40
N ARG A 15 -4.18 -15.86 -2.93
CA ARG A 15 -5.06 -14.85 -2.34
C ARG A 15 -4.41 -14.35 -1.06
N ILE A 16 -3.44 -13.46 -1.17
CA ILE A 16 -2.78 -12.83 -0.04
C ILE A 16 -3.87 -12.00 0.59
N LEU A 17 -4.33 -12.50 1.73
CA LEU A 17 -5.34 -11.80 2.49
C LEU A 17 -4.72 -10.47 2.90
N PRO A 18 -5.48 -9.36 2.84
CA PRO A 18 -4.93 -8.05 3.14
C PRO A 18 -4.16 -7.99 4.46
N ASP A 19 -4.57 -8.76 5.47
CA ASP A 19 -3.94 -8.88 6.80
C ASP A 19 -2.50 -9.43 6.79
N GLU A 20 -2.05 -10.03 5.69
CA GLU A 20 -0.67 -10.52 5.54
C GLU A 20 0.30 -9.46 5.01
N TYR A 21 -0.18 -8.35 4.44
CA TYR A 21 0.69 -7.28 3.97
C TYR A 21 1.35 -6.54 5.16
N HIS A 22 2.68 -6.44 5.13
CA HIS A 22 3.45 -5.77 6.17
C HIS A 22 3.88 -4.35 5.78
N SER A 23 4.16 -4.10 4.49
CA SER A 23 4.56 -2.75 4.04
C SER A 23 4.14 -2.47 2.60
N VAL A 24 4.06 -1.18 2.28
CA VAL A 24 3.80 -0.67 0.93
C VAL A 24 4.96 0.20 0.46
N GLN A 25 5.18 0.21 -0.84
CA GLN A 25 6.17 1.06 -1.50
C GLN A 25 5.53 1.78 -2.69
N PHE A 26 5.84 3.07 -2.85
CA PHE A 26 5.39 3.84 -4.01
C PHE A 26 6.31 5.03 -4.29
N THR A 27 6.19 5.56 -5.51
CA THR A 27 6.70 6.87 -5.90
C THR A 27 5.51 7.79 -6.21
N LYS A 28 5.71 9.10 -6.13
CA LYS A 28 4.72 10.09 -6.53
C LYS A 28 5.41 11.14 -7.39
N ARG A 29 4.78 11.51 -8.51
CA ARG A 29 5.30 12.57 -9.38
C ARG A 29 5.57 13.85 -8.55
N GLY A 30 6.78 14.38 -8.66
CA GLY A 30 7.27 15.49 -7.83
C GLY A 30 8.19 15.04 -6.69
N LEU A 31 8.26 13.73 -6.42
CA LEU A 31 9.22 13.12 -5.52
C LEU A 31 10.08 12.14 -6.32
N ASP A 32 11.36 12.46 -6.48
CA ASP A 32 12.33 11.62 -7.21
C ASP A 32 12.84 10.44 -6.36
N ILE A 33 12.18 10.15 -5.25
CA ILE A 33 12.54 9.07 -4.33
C ILE A 33 11.36 8.13 -4.10
N THR A 34 11.69 6.87 -3.89
CA THR A 34 10.75 5.82 -3.52
C THR A 34 10.55 5.80 -2.02
N TYR A 35 9.29 5.83 -1.59
CA TYR A 35 8.94 5.73 -0.18
C TYR A 35 8.46 4.33 0.14
N GLN A 36 8.83 3.85 1.34
CA GLN A 36 8.30 2.61 1.89
C GLN A 36 7.79 2.85 3.30
N PHE A 37 6.57 2.37 3.55
CA PHE A 37 5.88 2.52 4.84
C PHE A 37 5.40 1.17 5.35
N LYS A 38 5.58 0.93 6.64
CA LYS A 38 4.88 -0.17 7.32
C LYS A 38 3.39 0.10 7.33
N ILE A 39 2.61 -0.93 7.09
CA ILE A 39 1.16 -0.87 7.28
C ILE A 39 0.90 -0.96 8.78
N TRP A 40 0.18 0.01 9.31
CA TRP A 40 -0.16 0.11 10.72
C TRP A 40 -1.34 -0.78 11.08
N ASN A 41 -2.41 -0.73 10.31
CA ASN A 41 -3.58 -1.57 10.51
C ASN A 41 -4.27 -1.89 9.18
N ILE A 42 -4.98 -3.01 9.18
CA ILE A 42 -5.71 -3.54 8.03
C ILE A 42 -7.11 -3.88 8.50
N SER A 43 -8.12 -3.43 7.76
CA SER A 43 -9.52 -3.59 8.12
C SER A 43 -10.38 -3.75 6.87
N THR A 44 -11.67 -4.06 7.07
CA THR A 44 -12.66 -4.09 5.98
C THR A 44 -12.85 -2.74 5.29
N LYS A 45 -12.44 -1.63 5.92
CA LYS A 45 -12.50 -0.28 5.36
C LYS A 45 -11.23 0.12 4.59
N GLY A 46 -10.21 -0.73 4.59
CA GLY A 46 -8.91 -0.44 3.99
C GLY A 46 -7.74 -0.60 4.97
N MET A 47 -6.57 -0.16 4.51
CA MET A 47 -5.30 -0.19 5.23
C MET A 47 -4.91 1.21 5.70
N CYS A 48 -3.99 1.33 6.65
CA CYS A 48 -3.46 2.61 7.08
C CYS A 48 -1.94 2.58 7.15
N ILE A 49 -1.28 3.67 6.77
CA ILE A 49 0.14 3.91 7.04
C ILE A 49 0.30 5.14 7.94
N LEU A 50 1.42 5.21 8.65
CA LEU A 50 1.80 6.37 9.45
C LEU A 50 2.91 7.15 8.73
N VAL A 51 2.66 8.43 8.50
CA VAL A 51 3.61 9.35 7.86
C VAL A 51 3.97 10.45 8.85
N ARG A 52 5.25 10.72 9.06
CA ARG A 52 5.66 11.82 9.95
C ARG A 52 5.20 13.16 9.41
N HIS A 53 4.86 14.08 10.32
CA HIS A 53 4.37 15.42 9.97
C HIS A 53 5.39 16.26 9.18
N ASP A 54 6.68 15.93 9.29
CA ASP A 54 7.80 16.62 8.65
C ASP A 54 8.34 15.86 7.42
N SER A 55 7.64 14.81 6.98
CA SER A 55 8.04 14.08 5.78
C SER A 55 7.57 14.81 4.52
N ASP A 56 8.48 15.00 3.56
CA ASP A 56 8.18 15.67 2.28
C ASP A 56 7.03 15.01 1.51
N VAL A 57 6.90 13.68 1.58
CA VAL A 57 5.82 12.95 0.91
C VAL A 57 4.44 13.44 1.35
N LEU A 58 4.29 13.85 2.62
CA LEU A 58 3.01 14.27 3.16
C LEU A 58 2.46 15.49 2.40
N SER A 59 3.32 16.42 2.01
CA SER A 59 2.92 17.61 1.24
C SER A 59 2.51 17.31 -0.20
N HIS A 60 2.83 16.12 -0.70
CA HIS A 60 2.53 15.66 -2.07
C HIS A 60 1.33 14.71 -2.14
N LEU A 61 0.88 14.18 -0.99
CA LEU A 61 -0.28 13.31 -0.91
C LEU A 61 -1.57 14.12 -0.77
N LYS A 62 -2.59 13.72 -1.53
CA LYS A 62 -3.95 14.27 -1.44
C LYS A 62 -4.97 13.15 -1.34
N VAL A 63 -6.05 13.42 -0.62
CA VAL A 63 -7.23 12.52 -0.65
C VAL A 63 -7.75 12.43 -2.09
N GLY A 64 -8.03 11.21 -2.54
CA GLY A 64 -8.39 10.87 -3.92
C GLY A 64 -7.20 10.57 -4.84
N ASP A 65 -5.95 10.73 -4.38
CA ASP A 65 -4.80 10.29 -5.16
C ASP A 65 -4.83 8.77 -5.36
N ILE A 66 -4.66 8.33 -6.61
CA ILE A 66 -4.45 6.92 -6.94
C ILE A 66 -2.95 6.72 -7.23
N LEU A 67 -2.33 5.79 -6.49
CA LEU A 67 -0.91 5.49 -6.57
C LEU A 67 -0.71 4.03 -6.96
N ASP A 68 0.26 3.78 -7.85
CA ASP A 68 0.74 2.42 -8.09
C ASP A 68 1.61 1.99 -6.89
N MET A 69 1.08 1.08 -6.08
CA MET A 69 1.73 0.62 -4.86
C MET A 69 2.20 -0.83 -5.00
N LYS A 70 3.40 -1.09 -4.52
CA LYS A 70 3.94 -2.43 -4.35
C LYS A 70 3.78 -2.88 -2.90
N TYR A 71 3.27 -4.08 -2.68
CA TYR A 71 2.97 -4.63 -1.37
C TYR A 71 3.94 -5.75 -1.01
N TYR A 72 4.40 -5.78 0.23
CA TYR A 72 5.42 -6.72 0.72
C TYR A 72 4.95 -7.42 1.99
N LEU A 73 5.24 -8.72 2.08
CA LEU A 73 5.15 -9.49 3.32
C LEU A 73 6.37 -9.19 4.22
N GLU A 74 6.27 -9.48 5.51
CA GLU A 74 7.36 -9.19 6.48
C GLU A 74 8.68 -9.88 6.12
N ALA A 75 8.62 -11.14 5.67
CA ALA A 75 9.79 -11.93 5.31
C ALA A 75 10.22 -11.77 3.82
N GLY A 76 9.47 -11.00 3.03
CA GLY A 76 9.65 -10.91 1.57
C GLY A 76 10.63 -9.83 1.15
N LYS A 77 11.62 -10.19 0.31
CA LYS A 77 12.50 -9.22 -0.36
C LYS A 77 11.92 -8.65 -1.67
N SER A 78 10.89 -9.32 -2.20
CA SER A 78 10.20 -8.93 -3.43
C SER A 78 8.76 -8.58 -3.12
N PRO A 79 8.14 -7.65 -3.88
CA PRO A 79 6.73 -7.39 -3.73
C PRO A 79 5.94 -8.62 -4.14
N VAL A 80 4.86 -8.86 -3.40
CA VAL A 80 3.96 -9.98 -3.62
C VAL A 80 2.67 -9.56 -4.32
N ASP A 81 2.41 -8.24 -4.40
CA ASP A 81 1.30 -7.64 -5.15
C ASP A 81 1.68 -6.22 -5.61
N GLU A 82 1.16 -5.82 -6.76
CA GLU A 82 1.25 -4.47 -7.31
C GLU A 82 -0.17 -3.99 -7.67
N SER A 83 -0.64 -2.92 -7.04
CA SER A 83 -2.03 -2.49 -7.15
C SER A 83 -2.18 -0.98 -7.10
N ARG A 84 -3.09 -0.46 -7.94
CA ARG A 84 -3.56 0.93 -7.85
C ARG A 84 -4.28 1.10 -6.51
N THR A 85 -3.88 2.07 -5.72
CA THR A 85 -4.39 2.26 -4.37
C THR A 85 -4.76 3.72 -4.16
N GLU A 86 -5.97 3.97 -3.68
CA GLU A 86 -6.49 5.30 -3.42
C GLU A 86 -6.17 5.76 -1.99
N ILE A 87 -5.76 7.03 -1.85
CA ILE A 87 -5.69 7.72 -0.57
C ILE A 87 -7.10 8.18 -0.16
N ILE A 88 -7.70 7.52 0.83
CA ILE A 88 -9.10 7.77 1.22
C ILE A 88 -9.26 8.79 2.35
N HIS A 89 -8.25 8.95 3.21
CA HIS A 89 -8.22 10.00 4.23
C HIS A 89 -6.78 10.30 4.67
N ILE A 90 -6.54 11.53 5.11
CA ILE A 90 -5.30 11.97 5.73
C ILE A 90 -5.68 12.69 7.03
N THR A 91 -5.39 12.08 8.17
CA THR A 91 -5.82 12.58 9.49
C THR A 91 -4.59 12.82 10.35
N LYS A 92 -4.49 14.00 10.97
CA LYS A 92 -3.41 14.28 11.93
C LYS A 92 -3.59 13.39 13.15
N GLY A 93 -2.51 12.78 13.63
CA GLY A 93 -2.49 12.04 14.88
C GLY A 93 -2.75 12.95 16.07
N GLU A 94 -3.36 12.38 17.11
CA GLU A 94 -3.71 13.10 18.33
C GLU A 94 -2.53 13.07 19.32
N PRO A 95 -2.44 14.05 20.24
CA PRO A 95 -1.46 13.99 21.33
C PRO A 95 -1.55 12.66 22.09
N GLY A 96 -0.40 12.02 22.33
CA GLY A 96 -0.32 10.69 22.95
C GLY A 96 -0.59 9.49 22.02
N GLN A 97 -1.40 9.63 20.96
CA GLN A 97 -1.64 8.57 19.97
C GLN A 97 -1.27 9.02 18.56
N PHE A 98 -0.13 8.52 18.07
CA PHE A 98 0.46 8.93 16.78
C PHE A 98 0.87 10.40 16.75
N GLU A 99 1.29 10.94 17.91
CA GLU A 99 1.82 12.29 17.99
C GLU A 99 2.98 12.48 17.01
N GLY A 100 2.96 13.60 16.29
CA GLY A 100 3.91 13.89 15.22
C GLY A 100 3.72 13.08 13.93
N HIS A 101 2.63 12.32 13.81
CA HIS A 101 2.33 11.53 12.61
C HIS A 101 0.95 11.89 12.04
N TYR A 102 0.76 11.53 10.78
CA TYR A 102 -0.51 11.53 10.07
C TYR A 102 -0.87 10.09 9.72
N MET A 103 -2.13 9.75 9.96
CA MET A 103 -2.74 8.51 9.51
C MET A 103 -3.23 8.71 8.08
N VAL A 104 -2.65 7.94 7.16
CA VAL A 104 -3.02 7.96 5.74
C VAL A 104 -3.76 6.66 5.44
N GLY A 105 -5.05 6.77 5.17
CA GLY A 105 -5.92 5.65 4.81
C GLY A 105 -5.74 5.27 3.34
N LEU A 106 -5.66 3.97 3.09
CA LEU A 106 -5.43 3.35 1.79
C LEU A 106 -6.58 2.40 1.45
N SER A 107 -7.11 2.50 0.24
CA SER A 107 -8.11 1.58 -0.27
C SER A 107 -7.69 1.04 -1.64
N LYS A 108 -7.73 -0.28 -1.81
CA LYS A 108 -7.66 -0.85 -3.16
C LYS A 108 -9.02 -0.65 -3.83
N PRO A 109 -9.08 -0.28 -5.11
CA PRO A 109 -10.32 -0.30 -5.86
C PRO A 109 -10.86 -1.73 -5.83
N GLY A 110 -12.16 -1.86 -5.58
CA GLY A 110 -12.83 -3.16 -5.64
C GLY A 110 -12.75 -3.75 -7.05
N PRO A 111 -12.96 -5.07 -7.19
CA PRO A 111 -13.14 -5.71 -8.49
C PRO A 111 -14.31 -5.12 -9.28
#